data_AF-A0A1M4RXK2-F1
#
_entry.id   AF-A0A1M4RXK2-F1
#
_cell.length_a   1.000
_cell.length_b   1.000
_cell.length_c   1.000
_cell.angle_alpha   90.00
_cell.angle_beta   90.00
_cell.angle_gamma   90.00
#
_symmetry.space_group_name_H-M   'P 1'
#
loop_
_entity.id
_entity.type
_entity.pdbx_description
1 polymer ?
#
loop_
_entity_poly.entity_id
_entity_poly.type
_entity_poly.pdbx_seq_one_letter_code
_entity_poly.pdbx_strand_id
1 'polypeptide(L)'
;MTLMTILSGGYGVDELVLERRQQKQDDKDRAVFAVARKSGMVSADFKLRHEYGTQQPMLWVPDQVLGAYGDACMGKTTAWALLEPHVRIETIHPRR
;
A
#
# COMPACT_ATOMS: atom_id res chain seq x y z
N MET A 1 4.36 -3.65 12.69
CA MET A 1 2.99 -3.84 12.16
C MET A 1 3.09 -3.93 10.65
N THR A 2 2.30 -4.80 10.01
CA THR A 2 2.24 -4.90 8.54
C THR A 2 1.30 -3.84 7.97
N LEU A 3 1.52 -3.44 6.70
CA LEU A 3 0.68 -2.46 6.00
C LEU A 3 -0.82 -2.79 6.10
N MET A 4 -1.19 -4.06 5.94
CA MET A 4 -2.58 -4.53 5.99
C MET A 4 -3.25 -4.30 7.34
N THR A 5 -2.49 -4.42 8.44
CA THR A 5 -2.98 -4.17 9.81
C THR A 5 -3.32 -2.70 9.98
N ILE A 6 -2.45 -1.81 9.46
CA ILE A 6 -2.63 -0.37 9.52
C ILE A 6 -3.85 0.04 8.69
N LEU A 7 -3.94 -0.46 7.45
CA LEU A 7 -5.06 -0.15 6.54
C LEU A 7 -6.40 -0.61 7.11
N SER A 8 -6.47 -1.85 7.62
CA SER A 8 -7.71 -2.40 8.19
C SER A 8 -8.14 -1.69 9.47
N GLY A 9 -7.25 -1.56 10.45
CA GLY A 9 -7.62 -1.02 11.77
C GLY A 9 -7.57 0.51 11.87
N GLY A 10 -6.60 1.14 11.22
CA GLY A 10 -6.35 2.58 11.33
C GLY A 10 -7.06 3.43 10.28
N TYR A 11 -7.41 2.84 9.14
CA TYR A 11 -8.00 3.57 8.01
C TYR A 11 -9.36 3.02 7.56
N GLY A 12 -9.86 1.93 8.17
CA GLY A 12 -11.14 1.33 7.79
C GLY A 12 -11.17 0.85 6.34
N VAL A 13 -10.02 0.46 5.80
CA VAL A 13 -9.92 -0.09 4.44
C VAL A 13 -10.30 -1.57 4.50
N ASP A 14 -11.22 -1.98 3.63
CA ASP A 14 -11.69 -3.37 3.55
C ASP A 14 -11.00 -4.18 2.44
N GLU A 15 -10.34 -3.51 1.49
CA GLU A 15 -9.69 -4.18 0.36
C GLU A 15 -8.36 -3.51 -0.01
N LEU A 16 -7.32 -4.34 -0.13
CA LEU A 16 -6.02 -3.95 -0.67
C LEU A 16 -5.81 -4.65 -2.02
N VAL A 17 -5.62 -3.85 -3.06
CA VAL A 17 -5.22 -4.33 -4.39
C VAL A 17 -3.75 -4.01 -4.58
N LEU A 18 -2.95 -5.06 -4.82
CA LEU A 18 -1.54 -4.93 -5.18
C LEU A 18 -1.38 -5.19 -6.68
N GLU A 19 -0.35 -4.59 -7.27
CA GLU A 19 0.02 -4.98 -8.63
C GLU A 19 0.55 -6.41 -8.65
N ARG A 20 0.09 -7.18 -9.63
CA ARG A 20 0.53 -8.55 -9.88
C ARG A 20 1.96 -8.54 -10.40
N ARG A 21 2.85 -9.28 -9.72
CA ARG A 21 4.27 -9.37 -10.09
C ARG A 21 4.60 -10.81 -10.48
N GLN A 22 5.77 -11.30 -10.07
CA GLN A 22 6.10 -12.71 -10.21
C GLN A 22 5.25 -13.52 -9.23
N GLN A 23 4.75 -14.67 -9.68
CA GLN A 23 3.89 -15.56 -8.89
C GLN A 23 4.44 -15.84 -7.48
N LYS A 24 5.75 -16.06 -7.34
CA LYS A 24 6.42 -16.29 -6.05
C LYS A 24 6.31 -15.10 -5.09
N GLN A 25 6.31 -13.86 -5.60
CA GLN A 25 6.15 -12.66 -4.78
C GLN A 25 4.70 -12.52 -4.32
N ASP A 26 3.75 -12.68 -5.24
CA ASP A 26 2.33 -12.64 -4.91
C ASP A 26 1.94 -13.72 -3.88
N ASP A 27 2.53 -14.91 -3.99
CA ASP A 27 2.32 -16.02 -3.03
C ASP A 27 2.88 -15.70 -1.64
N LYS A 28 4.02 -15.00 -1.58
CA LYS A 28 4.58 -14.52 -0.32
C LYS A 28 3.64 -13.51 0.34
N ASP A 29 3.09 -12.58 -0.42
CA ASP A 29 2.14 -11.58 0.09
C ASP A 29 0.86 -12.26 0.60
N ARG A 30 0.33 -13.23 -0.15
CA ARG A 30 -0.81 -14.07 0.27
C ARG A 30 -0.53 -14.86 1.55
N ALA A 31 0.67 -15.41 1.71
CA ALA A 31 1.05 -16.15 2.91
C ALA A 31 1.08 -15.24 4.15
N VAL A 32 1.66 -14.03 4.02
CA VAL A 32 1.67 -13.01 5.09
C VAL A 32 0.24 -12.63 5.46
N PHE A 33 -0.62 -12.38 4.46
CA PHE A 33 -2.04 -12.07 4.69
C PHE A 33 -2.77 -13.20 5.43
N ALA A 34 -2.56 -14.47 5.02
CA ALA A 34 -3.19 -15.61 5.65
C ALA A 34 -2.82 -15.73 7.14
N VAL A 35 -1.57 -15.48 7.50
CA VAL A 35 -1.12 -15.44 8.90
C VAL A 35 -1.77 -14.27 9.66
N ALA A 36 -1.79 -13.08 9.06
CA ALA A 36 -2.38 -11.89 9.67
C ALA A 36 -3.89 -12.06 9.94
N ARG A 37 -4.62 -12.67 9.01
CA ARG A 37 -6.04 -12.99 9.17
C ARG A 37 -6.28 -14.05 10.24
N LYS A 38 -5.50 -15.15 10.24
CA LYS A 38 -5.62 -16.21 11.25
C LYS A 38 -5.32 -15.72 12.68
N SER A 39 -4.45 -14.72 12.82
CA SER A 39 -4.09 -14.14 14.12
C SER A 39 -5.01 -13.00 14.57
N GLY A 40 -6.03 -12.65 13.78
CA GLY A 40 -6.95 -11.55 14.09
C GLY A 40 -6.31 -10.15 13.97
N MET A 41 -5.12 -10.03 13.37
CA MET A 41 -4.48 -8.73 13.14
C MET A 41 -5.16 -7.92 12.02
N VAL A 42 -5.96 -8.57 11.18
CA VAL A 42 -6.72 -7.96 10.10
C VAL A 42 -8.15 -8.51 10.16
N SER A 43 -9.13 -7.67 9.84
CA SER A 43 -10.55 -8.08 9.81
C SER A 43 -10.76 -9.35 8.96
N ALA A 44 -11.72 -10.19 9.36
CA ALA A 44 -12.09 -11.38 8.62
C ALA A 44 -12.61 -11.07 7.22
N ASP A 45 -13.24 -9.90 7.05
CA ASP A 45 -13.82 -9.43 5.79
C ASP A 45 -12.83 -8.71 4.89
N PHE A 46 -11.61 -8.44 5.38
CA PHE A 46 -10.57 -7.77 4.60
C PHE A 46 -10.14 -8.63 3.40
N LYS A 47 -9.96 -8.00 2.24
CA LYS A 47 -9.58 -8.67 1.00
C LYS A 47 -8.18 -8.24 0.53
N LEU A 48 -7.42 -9.21 0.04
CA LEU A 48 -6.17 -8.97 -0.69
C LEU A 48 -6.31 -9.52 -2.10
N ARG A 49 -6.10 -8.67 -3.10
CA ARG A 49 -6.08 -9.06 -4.52
C ARG A 49 -4.79 -8.62 -5.18
N HIS A 50 -4.44 -9.35 -6.24
CA HIS A 50 -3.38 -8.97 -7.15
C HIS A 50 -3.98 -8.78 -8.53
N GLU A 51 -3.79 -7.61 -9.13
CA GLU A 51 -4.33 -7.26 -10.44
C GLU A 51 -3.20 -6.74 -11.34
N TYR A 52 -3.32 -6.93 -12.65
CA TYR A 52 -2.41 -6.28 -13.59
C TYR A 52 -2.72 -4.78 -13.66
N GLY A 53 -1.71 -3.92 -13.83
CA GLY A 53 -1.92 -2.48 -14.01
C GLY A 53 -2.89 -2.13 -15.16
N THR A 54 -2.97 -2.97 -16.20
CA THR A 54 -3.94 -2.83 -17.30
C THR A 54 -5.39 -3.06 -16.88
N GLN A 55 -5.63 -3.82 -15.81
CA GLN A 55 -6.97 -4.14 -15.29
C GLN A 55 -7.39 -3.25 -14.12
N GLN A 56 -6.43 -2.69 -13.39
CA GLN A 56 -6.69 -1.68 -12.38
C GLN A 56 -5.86 -0.43 -12.65
N PRO A 57 -6.38 0.53 -13.44
CA PRO A 57 -5.66 1.74 -13.80
C PRO A 57 -5.21 2.54 -12.58
N MET A 58 -5.85 2.44 -11.42
CA MET A 58 -5.38 3.22 -10.24
C MET A 58 -4.06 2.70 -9.64
N LEU A 59 -3.55 1.55 -10.07
CA LEU A 59 -2.29 1.00 -9.55
C LEU A 59 -1.07 1.87 -9.85
N TRP A 60 -1.12 2.79 -10.81
CA TRP A 60 0.00 3.73 -11.08
C TRP A 60 0.06 4.91 -10.12
N VAL A 61 -1.05 5.24 -9.43
CA VAL A 61 -1.14 6.44 -8.58
C VAL A 61 -0.08 6.43 -7.47
N PRO A 62 0.14 5.32 -6.73
CA PRO A 62 1.22 5.24 -5.74
C PRO A 62 2.60 5.60 -6.30
N ASP A 63 2.93 5.18 -7.52
CA ASP A 63 4.24 5.48 -8.13
C ASP A 63 4.41 6.97 -8.42
N GLN A 64 3.36 7.65 -8.89
CA GLN A 64 3.41 9.09 -9.13
C GLN A 64 3.50 9.89 -7.82
N VAL A 65 2.80 9.45 -6.78
CA VAL A 65 2.92 10.05 -5.44
C VAL A 65 4.33 9.88 -4.88
N LEU A 66 4.90 8.67 -4.97
CA LEU A 66 6.25 8.39 -4.49
C LEU A 66 7.31 9.16 -5.28
N GLY A 67 7.16 9.26 -6.61
CA GLY A 67 8.05 10.04 -7.47
C GLY A 67 8.05 11.52 -7.10
N ALA A 68 6.86 12.13 -7.00
CA ALA A 68 6.72 13.54 -6.61
C ALA A 68 7.26 13.82 -5.21
N TYR A 69 7.03 12.91 -4.25
CA TYR A 69 7.58 13.02 -2.90
C TYR A 69 9.11 12.98 -2.93
N GLY A 70 9.70 12.03 -3.67
CA GLY A 70 11.15 11.93 -3.82
C GLY A 70 11.78 13.18 -4.44
N ASP A 71 11.14 13.74 -5.47
CA ASP A 71 11.55 15.01 -6.09
C ASP A 71 11.49 16.18 -5.08
N ALA A 72 10.45 16.24 -4.27
CA ALA A 72 10.33 17.25 -3.22
C ALA A 72 11.43 17.13 -2.16
N CYS A 73 11.82 15.91 -1.76
CA CYS A 73 12.96 15.68 -0.88
C CYS A 73 14.28 16.19 -1.48
N MET A 74 14.37 16.32 -2.81
CA MET A 74 15.52 16.87 -3.53
C MET A 74 15.35 18.36 -3.89
N GLY A 75 14.31 19.02 -3.35
CA GLY A 75 14.03 20.45 -3.55
C GLY A 75 13.19 20.78 -4.79
N LYS A 76 12.70 19.80 -5.54
CA LYS A 76 11.80 20.01 -6.70
C LYS A 76 10.34 19.83 -6.28
N THR A 77 9.68 20.91 -5.89
CA THR A 77 8.39 20.83 -5.17
C THR A 77 7.14 20.93 -6.05
N THR A 78 7.26 21.27 -7.33
CA THR A 78 6.10 21.60 -8.19
C THR A 78 5.04 20.50 -8.24
N ALA A 79 5.43 19.25 -8.48
CA ALA A 79 4.49 18.12 -8.53
C ALA A 79 3.94 17.79 -7.14
N TRP A 80 4.78 17.83 -6.11
CA TRP A 80 4.39 17.54 -4.74
C TRP A 80 3.36 18.52 -4.19
N ALA A 81 3.50 19.82 -4.48
CA ALA A 81 2.56 20.84 -4.03
C ALA A 81 1.11 20.59 -4.48
N LEU A 82 0.92 19.86 -5.59
CA LEU A 82 -0.41 19.46 -6.08
C LEU A 82 -0.96 18.22 -5.36
N LEU A 83 -0.08 17.33 -4.91
CA LEU A 83 -0.44 16.04 -4.33
C LEU A 83 -0.51 16.06 -2.80
N GLU A 84 0.32 16.87 -2.16
CA GLU A 84 0.45 16.98 -0.71
C GLU A 84 -0.91 17.14 0.03
N PRO A 85 -1.88 17.95 -0.46
CA PRO A 85 -3.18 18.07 0.22
C PRO A 85 -4.01 16.78 0.23
N HIS A 86 -3.68 15.83 -0.64
CA HIS A 86 -4.40 14.57 -0.84
C HIS A 86 -3.65 13.36 -0.29
N VAL A 87 -2.43 13.56 0.25
CA VAL A 87 -1.55 12.48 0.67
C VAL A 87 -1.30 12.58 2.17
N ARG A 88 -1.40 11.43 2.86
CA ARG A 88 -0.96 11.29 4.24
C ARG A 88 0.33 10.48 4.30
N ILE A 89 1.37 11.05 4.88
CA ILE A 89 2.67 10.38 5.08
C ILE A 89 2.71 9.77 6.48
N GLU A 90 3.03 8.48 6.56
CA GLU A 90 3.21 7.76 7.81
C GLU A 90 4.61 7.15 7.85
N THR A 91 5.41 7.54 8.84
CA THR A 91 6.75 6.97 9.04
C THR A 91 6.64 5.72 9.91
N ILE A 92 6.78 4.55 9.29
CA ILE A 92 6.78 3.27 10.02
C ILE A 92 8.22 2.95 10.43
N HIS A 93 8.51 3.06 11.72
CA HIS A 93 9.75 2.53 12.27
C HIS A 93 9.63 1.00 12.39
N PRO A 94 10.48 0.21 11.70
CA PRO A 94 10.50 -1.23 11.94
C PRO A 94 10.87 -1.46 13.41
N ARG A 95 10.03 -2.20 14.15
CA ARG A 95 10.43 -2.66 15.49
C ARG A 95 11.67 -3.55 15.31
N ARG A 96 12.72 -3.26 16.09
CA ARG A 96 13.89 -4.12 16.25
C ARG A 96 13.48 -5.53 16.68
#